data_AF-A0A960S5E4-F1
#
_entry.id   AF-A0A960S5E4-F1
#
_cell.length_a   1.000
_cell.length_b   1.000
_cell.length_c   1.000
_cell.angle_alpha   90.00
_cell.angle_beta   90.00
_cell.angle_gamma   90.00
#
_symmetry.space_group_name_H-M   'P 1'
#
loop_
_entity.id
_entity.type
_entity.pdbx_description
1 polymer ?
#
loop_
_entity_poly.entity_id
_entity_poly.type
_entity_poly.pdbx_seq_one_letter_code
_entity_poly.pdbx_strand_id
1 'polypeptide(L)'
;MDSFERTLQRRSRILIHSLIISGTLNIALMATFMTFVLKERKGVVLPTLTQERVKEVILTNREVLESFRGMRYEELVRELFDETHVEEGQRRCDLALAFLAAFHHFDIDRAFSGFPMEKRAFQLEGETVTLFPGLSKERLEAIRTFARTEVWPLTPKGLFQEIRNRETFPQSLIDAFKNTNEYFAIYRAFQRLPYAISDDQLLSLVTKTTWDELQAFSDELKTSPTGSPQSFAPFLTPIMENKSSLAAYLLVLLDKEYALRKLSDQQMEILLSLLTDRTPEIDAFLAEVKGGI
;
A
#
# COMPACT_ATOMS: atom_id res chain seq x y z
N MET A 1 73.98 -6.01 -20.65
CA MET A 1 72.87 -5.50 -19.82
C MET A 1 71.82 -4.75 -20.67
N ASP A 2 72.24 -4.08 -21.75
CA ASP A 2 71.35 -3.28 -22.64
C ASP A 2 70.17 -4.00 -23.30
N SER A 3 70.26 -5.31 -23.61
CA SER A 3 69.13 -6.02 -24.25
C SER A 3 67.98 -6.31 -23.28
N PHE A 4 68.29 -6.47 -21.99
CA PHE A 4 67.30 -6.74 -20.95
C PHE A 4 66.50 -5.48 -20.63
N GLU A 5 67.16 -4.34 -20.49
CA GLU A 5 66.51 -3.04 -20.27
C GLU A 5 65.60 -2.63 -21.43
N ARG A 6 66.03 -2.82 -22.68
CA ARG A 6 65.18 -2.55 -23.86
C ARG A 6 63.94 -3.43 -23.89
N THR A 7 64.04 -4.69 -23.46
CA THR A 7 62.91 -5.62 -23.41
C THR A 7 61.93 -5.24 -22.29
N LEU A 8 62.45 -4.82 -21.13
CA LEU A 8 61.67 -4.32 -20.00
C LEU A 8 60.94 -3.02 -20.32
N GLN A 9 61.62 -2.06 -20.96
CA GLN A 9 61.01 -0.81 -21.43
C GLN A 9 59.93 -1.03 -22.48
N ARG A 10 60.11 -2.02 -23.38
CA ARG A 10 59.08 -2.35 -24.38
C ARG A 10 57.86 -2.99 -23.74
N ARG A 11 58.05 -3.89 -22.75
CA ARG A 11 56.95 -4.50 -21.98
C ARG A 11 56.23 -3.47 -21.10
N SER A 12 56.95 -2.56 -20.45
CA SER A 12 56.31 -1.51 -19.63
C SER A 12 55.50 -0.54 -20.48
N ARG A 13 55.97 -0.18 -21.68
CA ARG A 13 55.19 0.64 -22.62
C ARG A 13 53.92 -0.07 -23.06
N ILE A 14 53.98 -1.37 -23.37
CA ILE A 14 52.79 -2.17 -23.73
C ILE A 14 51.80 -2.19 -22.56
N LEU A 15 52.28 -2.41 -21.33
CA LEU A 15 51.44 -2.41 -20.12
C LEU A 15 50.78 -1.05 -19.86
N ILE A 16 51.54 0.04 -20.00
CA ILE A 16 51.01 1.41 -19.85
C ILE A 16 49.96 1.71 -20.93
N HIS A 17 50.21 1.33 -22.18
CA HIS A 17 49.23 1.51 -23.26
C HIS A 17 47.98 0.65 -23.01
N SER A 18 48.11 -0.60 -22.56
CA SER A 18 46.96 -1.44 -22.21
C SER A 18 46.18 -0.89 -21.02
N LEU A 19 46.85 -0.29 -20.04
CA LEU A 19 46.19 0.34 -18.88
C LEU A 19 45.43 1.59 -19.30
N ILE A 20 46.03 2.43 -20.14
CA ILE A 20 45.38 3.61 -20.71
C ILE A 20 44.17 3.19 -21.54
N ILE A 21 44.31 2.19 -22.42
CA ILE A 21 43.21 1.68 -23.24
C ILE A 21 42.10 1.08 -22.36
N SER A 22 42.43 0.33 -21.31
CA SER A 22 41.43 -0.20 -20.38
C SER A 22 40.72 0.89 -19.58
N GLY A 23 41.45 1.93 -19.18
CA GLY A 23 40.90 3.08 -18.47
C GLY A 23 39.97 3.90 -19.36
N THR A 24 40.39 4.21 -20.59
CA THR A 24 39.56 4.94 -21.56
C THR A 24 38.34 4.12 -21.99
N LEU A 25 38.48 2.80 -22.14
CA LEU A 25 37.35 1.91 -22.45
C LEU A 25 36.33 1.89 -21.31
N ASN A 26 36.77 1.80 -20.05
CA ASN A 26 35.85 1.84 -18.91
C ASN A 26 35.15 3.19 -18.78
N ILE A 27 35.85 4.31 -18.98
CA ILE A 27 35.24 5.65 -18.97
C ILE A 27 34.26 5.80 -20.13
N ALA A 28 34.60 5.31 -21.33
CA ALA A 28 33.72 5.33 -22.49
C ALA A 28 32.49 4.42 -22.30
N LEU A 29 32.66 3.24 -21.70
CA LEU A 29 31.55 2.36 -21.31
C LEU A 29 30.67 3.03 -20.27
N MET A 30 31.24 3.68 -19.25
CA MET A 30 30.47 4.38 -18.24
C MET A 30 29.73 5.60 -18.81
N ALA A 31 30.35 6.32 -19.75
CA ALA A 31 29.73 7.44 -20.45
C ALA A 31 28.65 6.98 -21.43
N THR A 32 28.85 5.87 -22.14
CA THR A 32 27.82 5.27 -23.00
C THR A 32 26.68 4.68 -22.18
N PHE A 33 26.96 4.05 -21.03
CA PHE A 33 25.93 3.58 -20.10
C PHE A 33 25.17 4.76 -19.48
N MET A 34 25.86 5.81 -19.03
CA MET A 34 25.23 7.04 -18.53
C MET A 34 24.38 7.70 -19.61
N THR A 35 24.88 7.82 -20.85
CA THR A 35 24.11 8.42 -21.94
C THR A 35 22.97 7.52 -22.40
N PHE A 36 23.10 6.19 -22.35
CA PHE A 36 22.03 5.26 -22.66
C PHE A 36 20.96 5.27 -21.55
N VAL A 37 21.35 5.24 -20.28
CA VAL A 37 20.44 5.40 -19.12
C VAL A 37 19.81 6.79 -19.10
N LEU A 38 20.55 7.86 -19.42
CA LEU A 38 20.01 9.22 -19.50
C LEU A 38 19.15 9.43 -20.76
N LYS A 39 19.43 8.72 -21.86
CA LYS A 39 18.63 8.76 -23.09
C LYS A 39 17.38 7.88 -22.96
N GLU A 40 17.46 6.75 -22.27
CA GLU A 40 16.31 6.00 -21.78
C GLU A 40 15.52 6.86 -20.79
N ARG A 41 16.14 7.67 -19.92
CA ARG A 41 15.42 8.69 -19.11
C ARG A 41 14.96 9.94 -19.86
N LYS A 42 15.35 10.11 -21.14
CA LYS A 42 14.86 11.20 -22.01
C LYS A 42 13.86 10.71 -23.05
N GLY A 43 13.75 9.39 -23.27
CA GLY A 43 12.73 8.71 -24.06
C GLY A 43 11.65 8.03 -23.22
N VAL A 44 11.98 7.65 -21.99
CA VAL A 44 11.06 7.61 -20.86
C VAL A 44 10.99 9.07 -20.43
N VAL A 45 10.00 9.78 -20.94
CA VAL A 45 9.32 10.75 -20.08
C VAL A 45 9.09 9.98 -18.79
N LEU A 46 9.98 10.15 -17.79
CA LEU A 46 9.56 10.03 -16.40
C LEU A 46 8.22 10.76 -16.44
N PRO A 47 7.08 10.10 -16.16
CA PRO A 47 5.94 10.89 -15.82
C PRO A 47 6.48 11.75 -14.69
N THR A 48 6.77 13.02 -15.01
CA THR A 48 6.43 14.11 -14.14
C THR A 48 5.12 13.63 -13.58
N LEU A 49 5.06 13.36 -12.28
CA LEU A 49 3.82 13.06 -11.58
C LEU A 49 2.88 14.13 -12.08
N THR A 50 2.17 13.80 -13.14
CA THR A 50 1.42 14.76 -13.93
C THR A 50 0.23 14.70 -13.05
N GLN A 51 0.20 15.61 -12.06
CA GLN A 51 -0.92 15.80 -11.16
C GLN A 51 -2.13 15.42 -11.98
N GLU A 52 -2.73 14.28 -11.63
CA GLU A 52 -3.84 13.72 -12.40
C GLU A 52 -4.77 14.90 -12.60
N ARG A 53 -4.87 15.43 -13.82
CA ARG A 53 -5.68 16.61 -14.06
C ARG A 53 -7.10 16.11 -14.06
N VAL A 54 -7.61 15.93 -12.86
CA VAL A 54 -9.01 15.69 -12.58
C VAL A 54 -9.74 16.92 -13.09
N LYS A 55 -10.28 16.80 -14.30
CA LYS A 55 -11.20 17.80 -14.83
C LYS A 55 -12.54 17.57 -14.16
N GLU A 56 -13.09 18.66 -13.62
CA GLU A 56 -14.43 18.67 -13.06
C GLU A 56 -15.45 18.54 -14.19
N VAL A 57 -16.37 17.57 -14.07
CA VAL A 57 -17.48 17.36 -15.00
C VAL A 57 -18.75 17.75 -14.30
N ILE A 58 -19.59 18.54 -14.98
CA ILE A 58 -20.94 18.87 -14.49
C ILE A 58 -21.87 17.83 -15.10
N LEU A 59 -22.38 16.92 -14.28
CA LEU A 59 -23.46 16.01 -14.66
C LEU A 59 -24.80 16.64 -14.23
N THR A 60 -25.77 16.62 -15.13
CA THR A 60 -27.03 17.35 -14.98
C THR A 60 -28.20 16.46 -14.56
N ASN A 61 -28.11 15.14 -14.78
CA ASN A 61 -29.17 14.19 -14.51
C ASN A 61 -28.98 13.42 -13.19
N ARG A 62 -29.34 14.09 -12.09
CA ARG A 62 -29.23 13.53 -10.73
C ARG A 62 -29.98 12.21 -10.54
N GLU A 63 -31.14 12.02 -11.19
CA GLU A 63 -31.93 10.79 -11.04
C GLU A 63 -31.19 9.55 -11.53
N VAL A 64 -30.46 9.68 -12.65
CA VAL A 64 -29.62 8.59 -13.18
C VAL A 64 -28.49 8.29 -12.20
N LEU A 65 -27.78 9.30 -11.69
CA LEU A 65 -26.68 9.10 -10.76
C LEU A 65 -27.11 8.45 -9.44
N GLU A 66 -28.26 8.88 -8.89
CA GLU A 66 -28.83 8.23 -7.69
C GLU A 66 -29.24 6.78 -7.97
N SER A 67 -29.73 6.49 -9.19
CA SER A 67 -30.04 5.11 -9.58
C SER A 67 -28.80 4.21 -9.55
N PHE A 68 -27.66 4.67 -10.07
CA PHE A 68 -26.39 3.93 -10.02
C PHE A 68 -25.83 3.83 -8.60
N ARG A 69 -25.99 4.87 -7.79
CA ARG A 69 -25.58 4.86 -6.37
C ARG A 69 -26.31 3.77 -5.57
N GLY A 70 -27.60 3.59 -5.83
CA GLY A 70 -28.43 2.60 -5.15
C GLY A 70 -28.19 1.15 -5.62
N MET A 71 -27.43 0.94 -6.70
CA MET A 71 -27.19 -0.41 -7.23
C MET A 71 -26.20 -1.19 -6.38
N ARG A 72 -26.46 -2.50 -6.26
CA ARG A 72 -25.55 -3.46 -5.66
C ARG A 72 -24.39 -3.77 -6.61
N TYR A 73 -23.31 -4.31 -6.06
CA TYR A 73 -22.13 -4.72 -6.84
C TYR A 73 -22.50 -5.55 -8.09
N GLU A 74 -23.31 -6.60 -7.93
CA GLU A 74 -23.72 -7.46 -9.04
C GLU A 74 -24.51 -6.74 -10.13
N GLU A 75 -25.31 -5.73 -9.77
CA GLU A 75 -26.10 -4.94 -10.69
C GLU A 75 -25.18 -4.02 -11.49
N LEU A 76 -24.24 -3.34 -10.83
CA LEU A 76 -23.22 -2.53 -11.49
C LEU A 76 -22.33 -3.37 -12.42
N VAL A 77 -21.97 -4.59 -12.05
CA VAL A 77 -21.20 -5.50 -12.92
C VAL A 77 -21.99 -5.88 -14.17
N ARG A 78 -23.32 -6.00 -14.11
CA ARG A 78 -24.15 -6.21 -15.31
C ARG A 78 -24.16 -4.97 -16.20
N GLU A 79 -24.22 -3.79 -15.61
CA GLU A 79 -24.18 -2.51 -16.32
C GLU A 79 -22.85 -2.25 -17.03
N LEU A 80 -21.75 -2.90 -16.64
CA LEU A 80 -20.48 -2.86 -17.40
C LEU A 80 -20.62 -3.41 -18.84
N PHE A 81 -21.63 -4.25 -19.11
CA PHE A 81 -21.89 -4.81 -20.43
C PHE A 81 -22.84 -3.95 -21.27
N ASP A 82 -23.43 -2.92 -20.68
CA ASP A 82 -24.33 -2.02 -21.36
C ASP A 82 -23.55 -0.82 -21.95
N GLU A 83 -23.49 -0.77 -23.29
CA GLU A 83 -22.82 0.30 -24.04
C GLU A 83 -23.80 1.41 -24.48
N THR A 84 -25.05 1.36 -24.03
CA THR A 84 -26.03 2.42 -24.27
C THR A 84 -25.59 3.72 -23.60
N HIS A 85 -25.94 4.83 -24.25
CA HIS A 85 -25.61 6.17 -23.76
C HIS A 85 -26.78 6.69 -22.94
N VAL A 86 -26.52 7.31 -21.78
CA VAL A 86 -27.57 7.78 -20.86
C VAL A 86 -27.53 9.29 -20.64
N GLU A 87 -26.35 9.88 -20.50
CA GLU A 87 -26.20 11.28 -20.10
C GLU A 87 -25.02 11.94 -20.81
N GLU A 88 -25.23 13.07 -21.49
CA GLU A 88 -24.19 13.88 -22.16
C GLU A 88 -23.19 13.09 -23.05
N GLY A 89 -23.62 11.94 -23.57
CA GLY A 89 -22.78 11.05 -24.37
C GLY A 89 -21.93 10.04 -23.57
N GLN A 90 -22.13 9.92 -22.26
CA GLN A 90 -21.53 8.88 -21.43
C GLN A 90 -22.31 7.57 -21.51
N ARG A 91 -21.55 6.47 -21.55
CA ARG A 91 -22.09 5.11 -21.60
C ARG A 91 -22.41 4.60 -20.19
N ARG A 92 -23.40 3.72 -20.08
CA ARG A 92 -23.75 3.03 -18.84
C ARG A 92 -22.57 2.31 -18.23
N CYS A 93 -21.76 1.63 -19.04
CA CYS A 93 -20.56 0.94 -18.57
C CYS A 93 -19.52 1.87 -17.94
N ASP A 94 -19.35 3.10 -18.44
CA ASP A 94 -18.40 4.06 -17.88
C ASP A 94 -18.88 4.59 -16.51
N LEU A 95 -20.20 4.83 -16.38
CA LEU A 95 -20.83 5.17 -15.11
C LEU A 95 -20.76 4.00 -14.11
N ALA A 96 -21.13 2.79 -14.53
CA ALA A 96 -21.07 1.61 -13.69
C ALA A 96 -19.68 1.38 -13.09
N LEU A 97 -18.63 1.53 -13.90
CA LEU A 97 -17.24 1.45 -13.45
C LEU A 97 -16.90 2.51 -12.40
N ALA A 98 -17.32 3.75 -12.62
CA ALA A 98 -17.09 4.85 -11.68
C ALA A 98 -17.74 4.58 -10.32
N PHE A 99 -18.97 4.09 -10.32
CA PHE A 99 -19.70 3.76 -9.08
C PHE A 99 -19.17 2.49 -8.39
N LEU A 100 -18.71 1.49 -9.16
CA LEU A 100 -17.99 0.34 -8.60
C LEU A 100 -16.75 0.76 -7.82
N ALA A 101 -15.98 1.70 -8.35
CA ALA A 101 -14.77 2.20 -7.68
C ALA A 101 -15.08 3.08 -6.48
N ALA A 102 -16.05 3.99 -6.61
CA ALA A 102 -16.38 4.95 -5.57
C ALA A 102 -17.03 4.28 -4.34
N PHE A 103 -17.98 3.38 -4.56
CA PHE A 103 -18.85 2.88 -3.50
C PHE A 103 -18.63 1.41 -3.13
N HIS A 104 -18.07 0.61 -4.05
CA HIS A 104 -17.88 -0.83 -3.85
C HIS A 104 -16.40 -1.24 -3.76
N HIS A 105 -15.50 -0.27 -3.59
CA HIS A 105 -14.06 -0.49 -3.43
C HIS A 105 -13.44 -1.35 -4.53
N PHE A 106 -13.98 -1.33 -5.74
CA PHE A 106 -13.47 -2.10 -6.87
C PHE A 106 -12.04 -1.65 -7.25
N ASP A 107 -11.13 -2.61 -7.41
CA ASP A 107 -9.72 -2.34 -7.68
C ASP A 107 -9.47 -2.04 -9.16
N ILE A 108 -9.76 -0.80 -9.53
CA ILE A 108 -9.52 -0.27 -10.86
C ILE A 108 -8.04 -0.37 -11.23
N ASP A 109 -7.13 0.04 -10.36
CA ASP A 109 -5.71 0.08 -10.71
C ASP A 109 -5.16 -1.32 -11.04
N ARG A 110 -5.64 -2.37 -10.33
CA ARG A 110 -5.35 -3.77 -10.66
C ARG A 110 -6.04 -4.23 -11.95
N ALA A 111 -7.31 -3.87 -12.14
CA ALA A 111 -8.04 -4.19 -13.38
C ALA A 111 -7.35 -3.60 -14.63
N PHE A 112 -6.70 -2.44 -14.48
CA PHE A 112 -5.97 -1.76 -15.55
C PHE A 112 -4.47 -2.07 -15.56
N SER A 113 -3.94 -2.91 -14.67
CA SER A 113 -2.52 -3.29 -14.66
C SER A 113 -1.55 -2.09 -14.75
N GLY A 114 -1.90 -0.95 -14.15
CA GLY A 114 -1.08 0.27 -14.15
C GLY A 114 -1.02 1.06 -15.46
N PHE A 115 -1.89 0.78 -16.44
CA PHE A 115 -1.96 1.60 -17.66
C PHE A 115 -2.49 3.01 -17.35
N PRO A 116 -1.87 4.08 -17.90
CA PRO A 116 -2.34 5.44 -17.68
C PRO A 116 -3.71 5.66 -18.33
N MET A 117 -4.56 6.41 -17.62
CA MET A 117 -5.92 6.73 -18.03
C MET A 117 -6.26 8.18 -17.79
N GLU A 118 -7.13 8.72 -18.66
CA GLU A 118 -7.78 9.98 -18.38
C GLU A 118 -8.79 9.76 -17.27
N LYS A 119 -8.66 10.51 -16.17
CA LYS A 119 -9.58 10.52 -15.05
C LYS A 119 -10.30 11.86 -15.04
N ARG A 120 -11.62 11.83 -14.87
CA ARG A 120 -12.43 13.02 -14.60
C ARG A 120 -13.18 12.77 -13.31
N ALA A 121 -13.41 13.77 -12.48
CA ALA A 121 -14.19 13.56 -11.27
C ALA A 121 -15.29 14.59 -11.16
N PHE A 122 -16.33 14.21 -10.43
CA PHE A 122 -17.42 15.09 -10.04
C PHE A 122 -17.79 14.79 -8.59
N GLN A 123 -18.42 15.76 -7.93
CA GLN A 123 -18.92 15.59 -6.58
C GLN A 123 -20.38 15.14 -6.62
N LEU A 124 -20.71 14.07 -5.91
CA LEU A 124 -22.06 13.60 -5.70
C LEU A 124 -22.31 13.53 -4.19
N GLU A 125 -23.12 14.44 -3.65
CA GLU A 125 -23.47 14.52 -2.23
C GLU A 125 -22.27 14.52 -1.26
N GLY A 126 -21.16 15.14 -1.66
CA GLY A 126 -19.93 15.22 -0.85
C GLY A 126 -18.95 14.06 -1.07
N GLU A 127 -19.30 13.07 -1.89
CA GLU A 127 -18.42 11.99 -2.32
C GLU A 127 -17.86 12.28 -3.72
N THR A 128 -16.56 12.01 -3.90
CA THR A 128 -15.88 12.22 -5.19
C THR A 128 -15.98 10.98 -6.05
N VAL A 129 -16.72 11.06 -7.15
CA VAL A 129 -16.85 9.97 -8.12
C VAL A 129 -15.92 10.22 -9.30
N THR A 130 -15.05 9.25 -9.60
CA THR A 130 -14.09 9.33 -10.71
C THR A 130 -14.60 8.56 -11.91
N LEU A 131 -14.80 9.26 -13.03
CA LEU A 131 -15.08 8.73 -14.35
C LEU A 131 -13.79 8.38 -15.09
N PHE A 132 -13.89 7.33 -15.91
CA PHE A 132 -12.81 6.83 -16.77
C PHE A 132 -13.24 6.93 -18.24
N PRO A 133 -13.33 8.14 -18.81
CA PRO A 133 -13.80 8.31 -20.18
C PRO A 133 -12.82 7.74 -21.21
N GLY A 134 -13.35 7.28 -22.34
CA GLY A 134 -12.55 6.93 -23.51
C GLY A 134 -11.83 5.58 -23.43
N LEU A 135 -12.33 4.65 -22.62
CA LEU A 135 -11.80 3.29 -22.56
C LEU A 135 -11.96 2.58 -23.92
N SER A 136 -10.85 2.03 -24.43
CA SER A 136 -10.87 1.15 -25.60
C SER A 136 -11.66 -0.12 -25.30
N LYS A 137 -12.14 -0.81 -26.34
CA LYS A 137 -12.90 -2.06 -26.20
C LYS A 137 -12.09 -3.13 -25.46
N GLU A 138 -10.81 -3.23 -25.73
CA GLU A 138 -9.91 -4.19 -25.09
C GLU A 138 -9.77 -3.92 -23.60
N ARG A 139 -9.67 -2.63 -23.21
CA ARG A 139 -9.59 -2.23 -21.80
C ARG A 139 -10.89 -2.51 -21.06
N LEU A 140 -12.02 -2.17 -21.67
CA LEU A 140 -13.33 -2.46 -21.09
C LEU A 140 -13.55 -3.96 -20.93
N GLU A 141 -13.11 -4.77 -21.88
CA GLU A 141 -13.18 -6.23 -21.79
C GLU A 141 -12.26 -6.80 -20.70
N ALA A 142 -11.09 -6.20 -20.48
CA ALA A 142 -10.21 -6.57 -19.37
C ALA A 142 -10.88 -6.32 -18.00
N ILE A 143 -11.56 -5.18 -17.84
CA ILE A 143 -12.33 -4.85 -16.63
C ILE A 143 -13.48 -5.83 -16.43
N ARG A 144 -14.25 -6.12 -17.49
CA ARG A 144 -15.35 -7.09 -17.46
C ARG A 144 -14.84 -8.48 -17.07
N THR A 145 -13.70 -8.89 -17.62
CA THR A 145 -13.05 -10.16 -17.27
C THR A 145 -12.65 -10.16 -15.81
N PHE A 146 -11.93 -9.14 -15.36
CA PHE A 146 -11.49 -8.97 -13.97
C PHE A 146 -12.67 -9.06 -12.99
N ALA A 147 -13.75 -8.31 -13.24
CA ALA A 147 -14.94 -8.30 -12.40
C ALA A 147 -15.65 -9.67 -12.30
N ARG A 148 -15.47 -10.55 -13.30
CA ARG A 148 -16.08 -11.89 -13.35
C ARG A 148 -15.16 -13.00 -12.87
N THR A 149 -13.85 -12.89 -13.07
CA THR A 149 -12.88 -13.96 -12.80
C THR A 149 -12.27 -13.86 -11.43
N GLU A 150 -12.07 -12.64 -10.92
CA GLU A 150 -11.47 -12.43 -9.61
C GLU A 150 -12.49 -12.76 -8.51
N VAL A 151 -12.04 -13.54 -7.52
CA VAL A 151 -12.86 -13.84 -6.33
C VAL A 151 -13.04 -12.58 -5.48
N TRP A 152 -11.99 -11.77 -5.39
CA TRP A 152 -11.97 -10.53 -4.61
C TRP A 152 -11.41 -9.36 -5.45
N PRO A 153 -12.22 -8.77 -6.35
CA PRO A 153 -11.85 -7.64 -7.20
C PRO A 153 -11.82 -6.31 -6.42
N LEU A 154 -11.41 -6.36 -5.16
CA LEU A 154 -11.47 -5.26 -4.20
C LEU A 154 -10.08 -4.68 -3.96
N THR A 155 -10.05 -3.38 -3.71
CA THR A 155 -8.88 -2.66 -3.21
C THR A 155 -8.49 -3.20 -1.82
N PRO A 156 -7.25 -2.94 -1.35
CA PRO A 156 -6.84 -3.28 0.01
C PRO A 156 -7.82 -2.81 1.10
N LYS A 157 -8.37 -1.59 0.93
CA LYS A 157 -9.41 -1.03 1.82
C LYS A 157 -10.70 -1.85 1.78
N GLY A 158 -11.17 -2.22 0.59
CA GLY A 158 -12.36 -3.06 0.44
C GLY A 158 -12.19 -4.45 1.06
N LEU A 159 -11.04 -5.10 0.83
CA LEU A 159 -10.70 -6.38 1.46
C LEU A 159 -10.73 -6.28 2.99
N PHE A 160 -10.13 -5.23 3.53
CA PHE A 160 -10.11 -4.98 4.97
C PHE A 160 -11.51 -4.80 5.56
N GLN A 161 -12.36 -4.01 4.91
CA GLN A 161 -13.74 -3.82 5.33
C GLN A 161 -14.55 -5.12 5.28
N GLU A 162 -14.39 -5.93 4.22
CA GLU A 162 -15.05 -7.23 4.11
C GLU A 162 -14.63 -8.18 5.24
N ILE A 163 -13.36 -8.16 5.67
CA ILE A 163 -12.90 -8.93 6.82
C ILE A 163 -13.55 -8.43 8.11
N ARG A 164 -13.61 -7.10 8.32
CA ARG A 164 -14.16 -6.51 9.55
C ARG A 164 -15.68 -6.65 9.68
N ASN A 165 -16.41 -6.69 8.57
CA ASN A 165 -17.87 -6.75 8.56
C ASN A 165 -18.41 -8.17 8.74
N ARG A 166 -17.54 -9.20 8.75
CA ARG A 166 -17.92 -10.62 8.83
C ARG A 166 -17.44 -11.22 10.14
N GLU A 167 -18.31 -12.00 10.79
CA GLU A 167 -17.90 -12.82 11.94
C GLU A 167 -17.01 -14.00 11.52
N THR A 168 -17.30 -14.57 10.35
CA THR A 168 -16.52 -15.64 9.74
C THR A 168 -16.17 -15.27 8.30
N PHE A 169 -14.89 -15.34 7.96
CA PHE A 169 -14.40 -15.01 6.62
C PHE A 169 -13.69 -16.21 5.99
N PRO A 170 -13.81 -16.41 4.67
CA PRO A 170 -13.15 -17.51 3.97
C PRO A 170 -11.64 -17.28 3.90
N GLN A 171 -10.87 -18.38 3.88
CA GLN A 171 -9.41 -18.31 3.81
C GLN A 171 -8.91 -17.53 2.59
N SER A 172 -9.60 -17.62 1.45
CA SER A 172 -9.23 -16.89 0.24
C SER A 172 -9.28 -15.37 0.40
N LEU A 173 -10.16 -14.84 1.27
CA LEU A 173 -10.23 -13.40 1.57
C LEU A 173 -9.03 -12.98 2.42
N ILE A 174 -8.67 -13.80 3.41
CA ILE A 174 -7.48 -13.58 4.24
C ILE A 174 -6.24 -13.57 3.35
N ASP A 175 -6.09 -14.56 2.48
CA ASP A 175 -4.93 -14.68 1.61
C ASP A 175 -4.84 -13.49 0.65
N ALA A 176 -5.97 -13.04 0.09
CA ALA A 176 -6.02 -11.84 -0.73
C ALA A 176 -5.57 -10.59 0.05
N PHE A 177 -6.05 -10.42 1.29
CA PHE A 177 -5.66 -9.29 2.13
C PHE A 177 -4.18 -9.36 2.57
N LYS A 178 -3.67 -10.54 2.89
CA LYS A 178 -2.27 -10.75 3.27
C LYS A 178 -1.29 -10.39 2.14
N ASN A 179 -1.73 -10.52 0.89
CA ASN A 179 -0.97 -10.14 -0.30
C ASN A 179 -0.98 -8.64 -0.60
N THR A 180 -1.70 -7.83 0.18
CA THR A 180 -1.67 -6.37 0.04
C THR A 180 -0.35 -5.78 0.53
N ASN A 181 0.06 -4.65 -0.04
CA ASN A 181 1.29 -3.98 0.36
C ASN A 181 1.22 -3.47 1.80
N GLU A 182 0.02 -3.08 2.24
CA GLU A 182 -0.24 -2.55 3.58
C GLU A 182 -0.02 -3.63 4.63
N TYR A 183 -0.68 -4.79 4.48
CA TYR A 183 -0.49 -5.90 5.40
C TYR A 183 0.97 -6.38 5.39
N PHE A 184 1.58 -6.48 4.21
CA PHE A 184 2.93 -6.99 4.08
C PHE A 184 3.99 -6.07 4.71
N ALA A 185 3.80 -4.75 4.64
CA ALA A 185 4.66 -3.79 5.33
C ALA A 185 4.64 -4.02 6.85
N ILE A 186 3.43 -4.15 7.41
CA ILE A 186 3.20 -4.42 8.83
C ILE A 186 3.79 -5.77 9.22
N TYR A 187 3.51 -6.82 8.44
CA TYR A 187 4.05 -8.17 8.66
C TYR A 187 5.57 -8.15 8.77
N ARG A 188 6.27 -7.51 7.83
CA ARG A 188 7.73 -7.39 7.88
C ARG A 188 8.23 -6.64 9.12
N ALA A 189 7.53 -5.61 9.57
CA ALA A 189 7.91 -4.87 10.77
C ALA A 189 7.84 -5.75 12.02
N PHE A 190 6.76 -6.53 12.17
CA PHE A 190 6.60 -7.45 13.29
C PHE A 190 7.52 -8.68 13.22
N GLN A 191 7.83 -9.19 12.02
CA GLN A 191 8.77 -10.32 11.86
C GLN A 191 10.23 -9.96 12.20
N ARG A 192 10.58 -8.67 12.25
CA ARG A 192 11.91 -8.21 12.68
C ARG A 192 12.07 -8.15 14.19
N LEU A 193 10.99 -8.29 14.93
CA LEU A 193 11.04 -8.29 16.38
C LEU A 193 11.76 -9.57 16.87
N PRO A 194 12.45 -9.51 18.01
CA PRO A 194 13.20 -10.66 18.54
C PRO A 194 12.31 -11.83 18.99
N TYR A 195 10.99 -11.66 18.97
CA TYR A 195 10.00 -12.66 19.36
C TYR A 195 9.04 -12.93 18.21
N ALA A 196 8.64 -14.20 18.08
CA ALA A 196 7.77 -14.65 17.00
C ALA A 196 6.31 -14.32 17.33
N ILE A 197 5.71 -13.42 16.54
CA ILE A 197 4.26 -13.25 16.49
C ILE A 197 3.74 -14.14 15.36
N SER A 198 2.77 -15.00 15.67
CA SER A 198 2.12 -15.82 14.65
C SER A 198 1.31 -14.95 13.68
N ASP A 199 1.17 -15.43 12.45
CA ASP A 199 0.34 -14.77 11.42
C ASP A 199 -1.08 -14.48 11.91
N ASP A 200 -1.69 -15.41 12.65
CA ASP A 200 -3.06 -15.29 13.15
C ASP A 200 -3.16 -14.22 14.24
N GLN A 201 -2.16 -14.13 15.12
CA GLN A 201 -2.06 -13.06 16.10
C GLN A 201 -1.92 -11.70 15.42
N LEU A 202 -1.07 -11.60 14.39
CA LEU A 202 -0.92 -10.36 13.65
C LEU A 202 -2.21 -9.98 12.91
N LEU A 203 -2.85 -10.94 12.25
CA LEU A 203 -4.14 -10.70 11.60
C LEU A 203 -5.17 -10.21 12.61
N SER A 204 -5.24 -10.82 13.80
CA SER A 204 -6.15 -10.39 14.86
C SER A 204 -5.89 -8.94 15.32
N LEU A 205 -4.63 -8.50 15.41
CA LEU A 205 -4.28 -7.11 15.71
C LEU A 205 -4.75 -6.17 14.61
N VAL A 206 -4.41 -6.51 13.37
CA VAL A 206 -4.73 -5.69 12.19
C VAL A 206 -6.24 -5.55 12.01
N THR A 207 -7.03 -6.59 12.26
CA THR A 207 -8.50 -6.50 12.13
C THR A 207 -9.19 -5.66 13.21
N LYS A 208 -8.50 -5.37 14.34
CA LYS A 208 -9.03 -4.55 15.44
C LYS A 208 -8.75 -3.04 15.29
N THR A 209 -8.00 -2.62 14.28
CA THR A 209 -7.74 -1.21 13.98
C THR A 209 -8.73 -0.64 12.97
N THR A 210 -8.73 0.68 12.76
CA THR A 210 -9.42 1.32 11.63
C THR A 210 -8.56 1.25 10.36
N TRP A 211 -9.18 1.42 9.19
CA TRP A 211 -8.42 1.45 7.94
C TRP A 211 -7.40 2.60 7.92
N ASP A 212 -7.79 3.77 8.44
CA ASP A 212 -6.95 4.96 8.39
C ASP A 212 -5.72 4.81 9.31
N GLU A 213 -5.88 4.21 10.49
CA GLU A 213 -4.78 3.85 11.39
C GLU A 213 -3.83 2.82 10.74
N LEU A 214 -4.39 1.77 10.13
CA LEU A 214 -3.62 0.74 9.42
C LEU A 214 -2.81 1.36 8.28
N GLN A 215 -3.45 2.19 7.47
CA GLN A 215 -2.83 2.86 6.33
C GLN A 215 -1.73 3.80 6.80
N ALA A 216 -1.99 4.64 7.80
CA ALA A 216 -1.01 5.56 8.36
C ALA A 216 0.24 4.81 8.86
N PHE A 217 0.04 3.71 9.58
CA PHE A 217 1.15 2.89 10.06
C PHE A 217 1.91 2.20 8.93
N SER A 218 1.20 1.62 7.95
CA SER A 218 1.81 1.07 6.73
C SER A 218 2.66 2.11 5.99
N ASP A 219 2.17 3.34 5.87
CA ASP A 219 2.85 4.41 5.13
C ASP A 219 4.10 4.91 5.89
N GLU A 220 4.06 4.96 7.22
CA GLU A 220 5.26 5.16 8.07
C GLU A 220 6.30 4.07 7.78
N LEU A 221 5.89 2.80 7.74
CA LEU A 221 6.80 1.68 7.49
C LEU A 221 7.40 1.69 6.09
N LYS A 222 6.61 2.06 5.07
CA LYS A 222 7.07 2.16 3.67
C LYS A 222 8.07 3.31 3.47
N THR A 223 7.93 4.40 4.23
CA THR A 223 8.82 5.57 4.15
C THR A 223 10.07 5.43 5.02
N SER A 224 10.03 4.56 6.04
CA SER A 224 11.17 4.26 6.90
C SER A 224 12.30 3.52 6.15
N PRO A 225 13.55 4.02 6.19
CA PRO A 225 14.69 3.36 5.53
C PRO A 225 14.96 1.94 6.03
N THR A 226 14.64 1.66 7.30
CA THR A 226 14.81 0.34 7.93
C THR A 226 13.56 -0.54 7.77
N GLY A 227 12.46 0.02 7.28
CA GLY A 227 11.15 -0.62 7.24
C GLY A 227 10.61 -0.96 8.63
N SER A 228 11.07 -0.27 9.68
CA SER A 228 10.62 -0.40 11.06
C SER A 228 10.11 0.96 11.54
N PRO A 229 9.07 1.00 12.39
CA PRO A 229 8.51 2.25 12.86
C PRO A 229 9.43 2.88 13.90
N GLN A 230 9.25 4.17 14.18
CA GLN A 230 9.97 4.81 15.29
C GLN A 230 9.45 4.32 16.65
N SER A 231 8.16 4.02 16.72
CA SER A 231 7.48 3.45 17.88
C SER A 231 6.26 2.67 17.40
N PHE A 232 5.95 1.54 18.03
CA PHE A 232 4.71 0.81 17.75
C PHE A 232 3.53 1.38 18.54
N ALA A 233 3.78 2.24 19.53
CA ALA A 233 2.76 2.75 20.43
C ALA A 233 1.58 3.46 19.75
N PRO A 234 1.76 4.34 18.75
CA PRO A 234 0.64 4.98 18.06
C PRO A 234 -0.28 3.98 17.35
N PHE A 235 0.27 2.85 16.89
CA PHE A 235 -0.49 1.77 16.26
C PHE A 235 -1.15 0.84 17.29
N LEU A 236 -0.45 0.53 18.39
CA LEU A 236 -0.93 -0.42 19.40
C LEU A 236 -1.94 0.18 20.39
N THR A 237 -1.86 1.48 20.67
CA THR A 237 -2.71 2.13 21.68
C THR A 237 -4.20 2.08 21.32
N PRO A 238 -4.64 2.44 20.09
CA PRO A 238 -6.04 2.31 19.70
C PRO A 238 -6.54 0.85 19.73
N ILE A 239 -5.66 -0.10 19.36
CA ILE A 239 -5.99 -1.53 19.38
C ILE A 239 -6.16 -2.04 20.82
N MET A 240 -5.35 -1.54 21.75
CA MET A 240 -5.47 -1.80 23.18
C MET A 240 -6.79 -1.23 23.72
N GLU A 241 -7.16 0.00 23.35
CA GLU A 241 -8.43 0.62 23.73
C GLU A 241 -9.64 -0.22 23.26
N ASN A 242 -9.51 -0.85 22.09
CA ASN A 242 -10.43 -1.88 21.56
C ASN A 242 -10.28 -3.25 22.25
N LYS A 243 -9.84 -3.26 23.52
CA LYS A 243 -9.76 -4.42 24.43
C LYS A 243 -8.90 -5.57 23.91
N SER A 244 -7.81 -5.26 23.22
CA SER A 244 -6.85 -6.28 22.78
C SER A 244 -5.75 -6.51 23.83
N SER A 245 -5.80 -7.65 24.52
CA SER A 245 -4.75 -8.08 25.46
C SER A 245 -3.38 -8.25 24.78
N LEU A 246 -3.37 -8.72 23.53
CA LEU A 246 -2.15 -8.83 22.75
C LEU A 246 -1.51 -7.47 22.47
N ALA A 247 -2.32 -6.43 22.17
CA ALA A 247 -1.79 -5.09 21.96
C ALA A 247 -1.26 -4.48 23.26
N ALA A 248 -1.96 -4.69 24.39
CA ALA A 248 -1.50 -4.32 25.72
C ALA A 248 -0.13 -4.94 26.05
N TYR A 249 0.01 -6.25 25.83
CA TYR A 249 1.26 -6.97 26.05
C TYR A 249 2.40 -6.43 25.16
N LEU A 250 2.13 -6.25 23.86
CA LEU A 250 3.12 -5.73 22.93
C LEU A 250 3.54 -4.29 23.24
N LEU A 251 2.62 -3.46 23.74
CA LEU A 251 2.93 -2.08 24.13
C LEU A 251 3.90 -2.04 25.32
N VAL A 252 3.70 -2.90 26.32
CA VAL A 252 4.64 -3.05 27.45
C VAL A 252 5.99 -3.58 26.99
N LEU A 253 6.00 -4.52 26.04
CA LEU A 253 7.21 -5.18 25.57
C LEU A 253 8.07 -4.30 24.65
N LEU A 254 7.43 -3.54 23.75
CA LEU A 254 8.09 -2.71 22.73
C LEU A 254 8.35 -1.28 23.19
N ASP A 255 7.35 -0.69 23.85
CA ASP A 255 7.27 0.74 24.08
C ASP A 255 6.98 1.02 25.57
N LYS A 256 7.69 0.31 26.47
CA LYS A 256 7.53 0.43 27.92
C LYS A 256 7.56 1.87 28.43
N GLU A 257 8.52 2.67 27.97
CA GLU A 257 8.65 4.07 28.39
C GLU A 257 7.46 4.92 27.96
N TYR A 258 6.91 4.65 26.77
CA TYR A 258 5.69 5.29 26.32
C TYR A 258 4.52 4.89 27.23
N ALA A 259 4.36 3.60 27.50
CA ALA A 259 3.30 3.09 28.36
C ALA A 259 3.31 3.77 29.73
N LEU A 260 4.48 3.93 30.36
CA LEU A 260 4.63 4.57 31.67
C LEU A 260 4.37 6.08 31.65
N ARG A 261 4.83 6.80 30.62
CA ARG A 261 4.92 8.27 30.67
C ARG A 261 3.93 9.01 29.79
N LYS A 262 3.31 8.34 28.82
CA LYS A 262 2.51 8.98 27.76
C LYS A 262 1.07 8.55 27.72
N LEU A 263 0.71 7.41 28.33
CA LEU A 263 -0.68 7.02 28.46
C LEU A 263 -1.41 7.96 29.44
N SER A 264 -2.64 8.32 29.11
CA SER A 264 -3.56 8.97 30.05
C SER A 264 -3.99 7.99 31.14
N ASP A 265 -4.51 8.50 32.26
CA ASP A 265 -4.98 7.67 33.38
C ASP A 265 -6.02 6.63 32.91
N GLN A 266 -6.94 7.03 32.03
CA GLN A 266 -7.94 6.13 31.45
C GLN A 266 -7.29 5.02 30.60
N GLN A 267 -6.29 5.37 29.77
CA GLN A 267 -5.57 4.38 28.97
C GLN A 267 -4.74 3.43 29.83
N MET A 268 -4.14 3.93 30.91
CA MET A 268 -3.42 3.13 31.88
C MET A 268 -4.35 2.15 32.60
N GLU A 269 -5.54 2.57 33.02
CA GLU A 269 -6.55 1.67 33.59
C GLU A 269 -6.93 0.54 32.62
N ILE A 270 -7.14 0.89 31.33
CA ILE A 270 -7.41 -0.10 30.30
C ILE A 270 -6.24 -1.06 30.15
N LEU A 271 -5.01 -0.56 30.05
CA LEU A 271 -3.80 -1.37 29.96
C LEU A 271 -3.72 -2.36 31.12
N LEU A 272 -3.82 -1.88 32.35
CA LEU A 272 -3.73 -2.70 33.56
C LEU A 272 -4.84 -3.77 33.61
N SER A 273 -6.05 -3.45 33.14
CA SER A 273 -7.16 -4.41 33.08
C SER A 273 -6.95 -5.54 32.07
N LEU A 274 -6.13 -5.30 31.04
CA LEU A 274 -5.86 -6.25 29.96
C LEU A 274 -4.61 -7.13 30.21
N LEU A 275 -3.74 -6.74 31.14
CA LEU A 275 -2.53 -7.48 31.51
C LEU A 275 -2.84 -8.58 32.56
N THR A 276 -3.71 -9.53 32.20
CA THR A 276 -4.10 -10.64 33.08
C THR A 276 -3.01 -11.69 33.23
N ASP A 277 -2.24 -11.91 32.16
CA ASP A 277 -1.22 -12.95 32.11
C ASP A 277 0.08 -12.44 32.73
N ARG A 278 0.55 -13.11 33.80
CA ARG A 278 1.77 -12.71 34.50
C ARG A 278 3.00 -13.23 33.78
N THR A 279 3.64 -12.37 33.00
CA THR A 279 4.96 -12.59 32.42
C THR A 279 6.02 -11.78 33.18
N PRO A 280 7.31 -12.17 33.16
CA PRO A 280 8.36 -11.41 33.82
C PRO A 280 8.40 -9.92 33.39
N GLU A 281 8.13 -9.64 32.12
CA GLU A 281 8.08 -8.30 31.56
C GLU A 281 6.90 -7.50 32.11
N ILE A 282 5.72 -8.13 32.21
CA ILE A 282 4.54 -7.53 32.82
C ILE A 282 4.76 -7.27 34.31
N ASP A 283 5.33 -8.23 35.05
CA ASP A 283 5.59 -8.06 36.48
C ASP A 283 6.60 -6.94 36.76
N ALA A 284 7.64 -6.82 35.93
CA ALA A 284 8.59 -5.71 36.01
C ALA A 284 7.91 -4.36 35.73
N PHE A 285 7.05 -4.29 34.72
CA PHE A 285 6.26 -3.10 34.42
C PHE A 285 5.33 -2.71 35.58
N LEU A 286 4.58 -3.68 36.13
CA LEU A 286 3.66 -3.44 37.24
C LEU A 286 4.37 -3.05 38.54
N ALA A 287 5.59 -3.55 38.77
CA ALA A 287 6.41 -3.12 39.90
C ALA A 287 6.79 -1.64 39.79
N GLU A 288 7.15 -1.18 38.59
CA GLU A 288 7.46 0.24 38.34
C GLU A 288 6.23 1.14 38.47
N VAL A 289 5.07 0.71 37.97
CA VAL A 289 3.80 1.44 38.16
C VAL A 289 3.47 1.58 39.66
N LYS A 290 3.67 0.53 40.46
CA LYS A 290 3.46 0.56 41.92
C LYS A 290 4.49 1.39 42.68
N GLY A 291 5.70 1.52 42.15
CA GLY A 291 6.79 2.29 42.74
C GLY A 291 6.56 3.81 42.71
N GLY A 292 5.56 4.27 41.96
CA GLY A 292 5.31 5.69 41.69
C GLY A 292 6.23 6.18 40.57
N ILE A 293 5.61 6.71 39.51
CA ILE A 293 6.29 7.42 38.43
C ILE A 293 6.50 8.88 38.85
#